data_AF-P43953-F1
#
_entry.id   AF-P43953-F1
#
_cell.length_a   1.000
_cell.length_b   1.000
_cell.length_c   1.000
_cell.angle_alpha   90.00
_cell.angle_beta   90.00
_cell.angle_gamma   90.00
#
_symmetry.space_group_name_H-M   'P 1'
#
loop_
_entity.id
_entity.type
_entity.pdbx_description
1 polymer ?
#
loop_
_entity_poly.entity_id
_entity_poly.type
_entity_poly.pdbx_seq_one_letter_code
_entity_poly.pdbx_strand_id
1 'polypeptide(L)' 'MYLSLLLILLAWTLWLGNSLAWLGVIIFILVINQFQIAREETYLESKFGDEYRRYKQKVRRWL' A
#
# COMPACT_ATOMS: atom_id res chain seq x y z
N MET A 1 -1.76 -7.26 -1.13
CA MET A 1 -2.86 -6.93 -0.21
C MET A 1 -3.27 -5.48 -0.41
N TYR A 2 -2.32 -4.54 -0.35
CA TYR A 2 -2.63 -3.12 -0.53
C TYR A 2 -3.11 -2.78 -1.94
N LEU A 3 -2.59 -3.48 -2.96
CA LEU A 3 -3.03 -3.29 -4.34
C LEU A 3 -4.52 -3.61 -4.54
N SER A 4 -5.04 -4.68 -3.93
CA SER A 4 -6.47 -5.02 -4.08
C SER A 4 -7.37 -3.99 -3.42
N LEU A 5 -6.97 -3.45 -2.26
CA LEU A 5 -7.67 -2.33 -1.62
C LEU A 5 -7.66 -1.08 -2.51
N LEU A 6 -6.52 -0.76 -3.12
CA LEU A 6 -6.41 0.36 -4.06
C LEU A 6 -7.34 0.17 -5.28
N LEU A 7 -7.38 -1.03 -5.86
CA LEU A 7 -8.25 -1.33 -7.01
C LEU A 7 -9.75 -1.19 -6.64
N ILE A 8 -10.15 -1.66 -5.46
CA ILE A 8 -11.52 -1.49 -4.97
C ILE A 8 -11.82 0.00 -4.74
N LEU A 9 -10.88 0.75 -4.16
CA LEU A 9 -11.04 2.18 -3.94
C LEU A 9 -11.15 2.96 -5.26
N LEU A 10 -10.39 2.55 -6.29
CA LEU A 10 -10.50 3.11 -7.63
C LEU A 10 -11.87 2.81 -8.26
N ALA A 11 -12.34 1.56 -8.17
CA ALA A 11 -13.67 1.18 -8.65
C ALA A 11 -14.78 2.00 -7.94
N TRP A 12 -14.64 2.19 -6.63
CA TRP A 12 -15.55 3.02 -5.84
C TRP A 12 -15.52 4.49 -6.26
N THR A 13 -14.32 5.03 -6.47
CA THR A 13 -14.10 6.42 -6.93
C THR A 13 -14.74 6.66 -8.30
N LEU A 14 -14.57 5.72 -9.23
CA LEU A 14 -15.20 5.77 -10.55
C LEU A 14 -16.73 5.65 -10.45
N TRP A 15 -17.23 4.77 -9.59
CA TRP A 15 -18.67 4.58 -9.38
C TRP A 15 -19.35 5.84 -8.80
N LEU A 16 -18.69 6.56 -7.90
CA LEU A 16 -19.19 7.83 -7.37
C LEU A 16 -19.24 8.96 -8.42
N GLY A 17 -18.45 8.86 -9.51
CA GLY A 17 -18.38 9.90 -10.55
C GLY A 17 -17.90 11.27 -10.04
N ASN A 18 -17.37 11.35 -8.83
CA ASN A 18 -17.01 12.61 -8.17
C ASN A 18 -15.50 12.87 -8.29
N SER A 19 -15.13 14.03 -8.85
CA SER A 19 -13.73 14.44 -8.96
C SER A 19 -13.02 14.52 -7.61
N LEU A 20 -13.74 14.86 -6.54
CA LEU A 20 -13.19 14.96 -5.18
C LEU A 20 -12.78 13.60 -4.61
N ALA A 21 -13.40 12.50 -5.04
CA ALA A 21 -13.06 11.16 -4.56
C ALA A 21 -11.63 10.74 -4.98
N TRP A 22 -11.09 11.30 -6.06
CA TRP A 22 -9.69 11.09 -6.45
C TRP A 22 -8.68 11.59 -5.41
N LEU A 23 -9.00 12.66 -4.66
CA LEU A 23 -8.17 13.07 -3.53
C LEU A 23 -8.09 11.97 -2.47
N GLY A 24 -9.19 11.26 -2.24
CA GLY A 24 -9.23 10.10 -1.35
C GLY A 24 -8.27 9.00 -1.79
N VAL A 25 -8.21 8.69 -3.09
CA VAL A 25 -7.25 7.73 -3.66
C VAL A 25 -5.81 8.18 -3.43
N ILE A 26 -5.51 9.45 -3.71
CA ILE A 26 -4.15 10.01 -3.55
C ILE A 26 -3.73 9.98 -2.08
N ILE A 27 -4.60 10.44 -1.18
CA ILE A 27 -4.35 10.42 0.28
C ILE A 27 -4.16 8.98 0.74
N PHE A 28 -4.98 8.04 0.29
CA PHE A 28 -4.84 6.63 0.63
C PHE A 28 -3.48 6.08 0.21
N ILE A 29 -3.01 6.38 -1.00
CA ILE A 29 -1.70 5.94 -1.48
C ILE A 29 -0.58 6.49 -0.59
N LEU A 30 -0.62 7.79 -0.28
CA LEU A 30 0.38 8.46 0.55
C LEU A 30 0.40 7.87 1.97
N VAL A 31 -0.77 7.70 2.58
CA VAL A 31 -0.90 7.19 3.95
C VAL A 31 -0.44 5.74 4.03
N ILE A 32 -0.90 4.87 3.14
CA ILE A 32 -0.53 3.46 3.16
C ILE A 32 0.98 3.29 2.93
N ASN A 33 1.55 4.01 1.97
CA ASN A 33 2.98 3.89 1.66
C ASN A 33 3.88 4.38 2.80
N GLN A 34 3.51 5.47 3.47
CA GLN A 34 4.33 6.08 4.54
C GLN A 34 4.05 5.49 5.92
N PHE A 35 2.79 5.24 6.28
CA PHE A 35 2.42 4.85 7.64
C PHE A 35 2.22 3.36 7.81
N GLN A 36 1.70 2.63 6.82
CA GLN A 36 1.56 1.17 6.93
C GLN A 36 2.78 0.44 6.38
N ILE A 37 3.03 0.54 5.08
CA ILE A 37 4.05 -0.27 4.40
C ILE A 37 5.45 0.00 4.99
N ALA A 38 5.85 1.27 5.16
CA ALA A 38 7.17 1.57 5.70
C ALA A 38 7.35 1.10 7.15
N ARG A 39 6.31 1.17 7.98
CA ARG A 39 6.37 0.69 9.37
C ARG A 39 6.39 -0.83 9.45
N GLU A 40 5.57 -1.49 8.62
CA GLU A 40 5.52 -2.94 8.51
C GLU A 40 6.86 -3.50 8.03
N GLU A 41 7.44 -2.91 6.98
CA GLU A 41 8.78 -3.27 6.50
C GLU A 41 9.83 -3.11 7.61
N THR A 42 9.84 -1.97 8.32
CA THR A 42 10.78 -1.74 9.43
C THR A 42 10.64 -2.79 10.53
N TYR A 43 9.40 -3.14 10.88
CA TYR A 43 9.10 -4.15 11.89
C TYR A 43 9.54 -5.55 11.43
N LEU A 44 9.26 -5.93 10.19
CA LEU A 44 9.63 -7.23 9.63
C LEU A 44 11.14 -7.34 9.41
N GLU A 45 11.81 -6.28 8.97
CA GLU A 45 13.27 -6.22 8.88
C GLU A 45 13.91 -6.36 10.27
N SER A 46 13.32 -5.77 11.31
CA SER A 46 13.81 -5.94 12.69
C SER A 46 13.58 -7.36 13.22
N LYS A 47 12.48 -8.02 12.82
CA LYS A 47 12.10 -9.34 13.31
C LYS A 47 12.82 -10.49 12.61
N PHE A 48 13.02 -10.39 11.30
CA PHE A 48 13.57 -11.46 10.45
C PHE A 48 14.93 -11.12 9.83
N GLY A 49 15.37 -9.86 9.90
CA GLY A 49 16.67 -9.43 9.41
C GLY A 49 16.87 -9.67 7.91
N ASP A 50 17.97 -10.36 7.59
CA ASP A 50 18.40 -10.59 6.20
C ASP A 50 17.46 -11.51 5.41
N GLU A 51 16.73 -12.41 6.07
CA GLU A 51 15.76 -13.28 5.41
C GLU A 51 14.64 -12.46 4.78
N TYR A 52 14.11 -11.47 5.51
CA TYR A 52 13.10 -10.57 4.99
C TYR A 52 13.66 -9.64 3.91
N ARG A 53 14.90 -9.15 4.02
CA ARG A 53 15.54 -8.37 2.95
C ARG A 53 15.61 -9.14 1.63
N ARG A 54 15.91 -10.44 1.68
CA ARG A 54 15.89 -11.32 0.50
C ARG A 54 14.47 -11.56 -0.02
N TYR A 55 13.50 -11.70 0.87
CA TYR A 55 12.09 -11.83 0.48
C TYR A 55 11.56 -10.56 -0.22
N LYS A 56 11.88 -9.38 0.32
CA LYS A 56 11.50 -8.06 -0.21
C LYS A 56 11.96 -7.83 -1.65
N GLN A 57 13.08 -8.44 -2.06
CA GLN A 57 13.56 -8.37 -3.45
C GLN A 57 12.74 -9.23 -4.42
N LYS A 58 12.04 -10.27 -3.93
CA LYS A 58 11.26 -11.19 -4.76
C LYS A 58 9.80 -10.80 -4.90
N VAL A 59 9.30 -9.95 -4.00
CA VAL A 59 7.87 -9.61 -3.92
C VAL A 59 7.69 -8.11 -4.11
N ARG A 60 6.63 -7.73 -4.82
CA ARG A 60 6.29 -6.31 -4.98
C ARG A 60 5.77 -5.76 -3.66
N ARG A 61 6.16 -4.54 -3.36
CA ARG A 61 5.82 -3.81 -2.13
C ARG A 61 4.31 -3.68 -1.83
N TRP A 62 3.46 -3.77 -2.85
CA TRP A 62 2.00 -3.64 -2.75
C TRP A 62 1.24 -4.97 -2.88
N LEU A 63 1.95 -6.08 -3.12
CA LEU A 63 1.37 -7.42 -3.25
C LEU A 63 0.86 -7.99 -1.94
#